data_AF-A0A819XTZ5-F1
#
_entry.id   AF-A0A819XTZ5-F1
#
_cell.length_a   1.000
_cell.length_b   1.000
_cell.length_c   1.000
_cell.angle_alpha   90.00
_cell.angle_beta   90.00
_cell.angle_gamma   90.00
#
_symmetry.space_group_name_H-M   'P 1'
#
loop_
_entity.id
_entity.type
_entity.pdbx_description
1 polymer ?
#
loop_
_entity_poly.entity_id
_entity_poly.type
_entity_poly.pdbx_seq_one_letter_code
_entity_poly.pdbx_strand_id
1 'polypeptide(L)'
;ISKRDGIHPDIERDCHYYYQCVSKNKMREAKCPGDQKFSSFTGKCGSASSAPMPCGTYIPGSATIQFNRNIGFLISAVVTMILFVGFDL
;
A
#
# COMPACT_ATOMS: atom_id res chain seq x y z
N ILE A 1 -7.56 14.72 -24.25
CA ILE A 1 -6.80 14.98 -23.00
C ILE A 1 -5.34 14.62 -23.25
N SER A 2 -4.39 15.54 -23.08
CA SER A 2 -2.96 15.25 -23.30
C SER A 2 -2.36 14.79 -21.96
N LYS A 3 -2.21 13.46 -21.77
CA LYS A 3 -1.51 12.93 -20.58
C LYS A 3 -0.05 13.38 -20.62
N ARG A 4 0.54 13.70 -19.46
CA ARG A 4 1.98 13.96 -19.36
C ARG A 4 2.77 12.74 -19.81
N ASP A 5 3.93 12.98 -20.42
CA ASP A 5 4.85 11.91 -20.77
C ASP A 5 5.17 11.07 -19.53
N GLY A 6 5.21 9.74 -19.71
CA GLY A 6 5.34 8.79 -18.61
C GLY A 6 4.49 7.54 -18.80
N ILE A 7 4.54 6.65 -17.82
CA ILE A 7 3.80 5.39 -17.81
C ILE A 7 2.61 5.52 -16.87
N HIS A 8 1.42 5.17 -17.36
CA HIS A 8 0.16 5.32 -16.64
C HIS A 8 -0.59 3.99 -16.62
N PRO A 9 -1.10 3.54 -15.46
CA PRO A 9 -1.97 2.37 -15.39
C PRO A 9 -3.30 2.60 -16.12
N ASP A 10 -3.88 1.53 -16.64
CA ASP A 10 -5.27 1.48 -17.10
C ASP A 10 -6.19 1.05 -15.96
N ILE A 11 -6.82 2.03 -15.29
CA ILE A 11 -7.70 1.77 -14.15
C ILE A 11 -9.00 1.09 -14.60
N GLU A 12 -9.48 1.32 -15.82
CA GLU A 12 -10.73 0.73 -16.32
C GLU A 12 -10.60 -0.79 -16.55
N ARG A 13 -9.37 -1.24 -16.83
CA ARG A 13 -9.03 -2.67 -17.00
C ARG A 13 -8.33 -3.25 -15.78
N ASP A 14 -8.67 -2.76 -14.59
CA ASP A 14 -8.16 -3.23 -13.29
C ASP A 14 -6.62 -3.28 -13.23
N CYS A 15 -5.97 -2.35 -13.94
CA CYS A 15 -4.52 -2.19 -14.03
C CYS A 15 -3.75 -3.38 -14.62
N HIS A 16 -4.42 -4.29 -15.34
CA HIS A 16 -3.76 -5.31 -16.15
C HIS A 16 -3.09 -4.75 -17.41
N TYR A 17 -3.44 -3.52 -17.79
CA TYR A 17 -2.83 -2.78 -18.90
C TYR A 17 -2.19 -1.49 -18.39
N TYR A 18 -1.20 -1.02 -19.13
CA TYR A 18 -0.57 0.27 -18.90
C TYR A 18 -0.21 0.93 -20.23
N TYR A 19 -0.12 2.26 -20.19
CA TYR A 19 0.15 3.09 -21.34
C TYR A 19 1.38 3.93 -21.10
N GLN A 20 2.31 3.92 -22.05
CA GLN A 20 3.43 4.85 -22.08
C GLN A 20 3.13 5.97 -23.06
N CYS A 21 3.04 7.19 -22.55
CA CYS A 21 2.95 8.41 -23.34
C CYS A 21 4.36 8.95 -23.61
N VAL A 22 4.73 9.12 -24.88
CA VAL A 22 5.99 9.72 -25.33
C VAL A 22 5.71 10.85 -26.31
N SER A 23 6.21 12.04 -26.01
CA SER A 23 6.10 13.26 -26.82
C SER A 23 4.67 13.55 -27.28
N LYS A 24 3.72 13.52 -26.33
CA LYS A 24 2.28 13.89 -26.49
C LYS A 24 1.44 13.10 -27.51
N ASN A 25 2.05 12.37 -28.45
CA ASN A 25 1.35 11.74 -29.58
C ASN A 25 1.63 10.24 -29.74
N LYS A 26 2.63 9.67 -29.05
CA LYS A 26 2.89 8.22 -29.10
C LYS A 26 2.43 7.57 -27.80
N MET A 27 1.31 6.86 -27.88
CA MET A 27 0.79 6.02 -26.81
C MET A 27 1.14 4.57 -27.13
N ARG A 28 1.99 3.95 -26.32
CA ARG A 28 2.24 2.50 -26.38
C ARG A 28 1.44 1.83 -25.29
N GLU A 29 0.55 0.92 -25.67
CA GLU A 29 -0.13 0.04 -24.72
C GLU A 29 0.71 -1.23 -24.49
N ALA A 30 0.72 -1.72 -23.27
CA ALA A 30 1.24 -3.04 -22.94
C ALA A 30 0.40 -3.68 -21.82
N LYS A 31 0.35 -5.01 -21.85
CA LYS A 31 -0.38 -5.83 -20.88
C LYS A 31 0.59 -6.47 -19.90
N CYS A 32 0.25 -6.48 -18.62
CA CYS A 32 0.95 -7.26 -17.62
C CYS A 32 0.73 -8.78 -17.84
N PRO A 33 1.75 -9.62 -17.57
CA PRO A 33 1.63 -11.07 -17.74
C PRO A 33 0.73 -11.69 -16.67
N GLY A 34 -0.17 -12.60 -17.08
CA GLY A 34 -1.12 -13.27 -16.20
C GLY A 34 -2.05 -12.29 -15.49
N ASP A 35 -2.27 -12.52 -14.19
CA ASP A 35 -3.11 -11.69 -13.32
C ASP A 35 -2.34 -10.57 -12.60
N GLN A 36 -1.13 -10.24 -13.09
CA GLN A 36 -0.36 -9.15 -12.51
C GLN A 36 -0.96 -7.79 -12.86
N LYS A 37 -0.75 -6.84 -11.94
CA LYS A 37 -1.20 -5.46 -12.04
C LYS A 37 -0.01 -4.51 -12.13
N PHE A 38 -0.14 -3.45 -12.91
CA PHE A 38 0.90 -2.44 -13.05
C PHE A 38 0.99 -1.57 -11.79
N SER A 39 2.19 -1.45 -11.24
CA SER A 39 2.50 -0.58 -10.12
C SER A 39 3.12 0.73 -10.63
N SER A 40 2.38 1.83 -10.52
CA SER A 40 2.89 3.17 -10.86
C SER A 40 4.02 3.64 -9.94
N PHE A 41 4.16 3.03 -8.76
CA PHE A 41 5.24 3.31 -7.82
C PHE A 41 6.58 2.69 -8.26
N THR A 42 6.55 1.44 -8.74
CA THR A 42 7.76 0.72 -9.16
C THR A 42 8.02 0.76 -10.67
N GLY A 43 7.01 1.13 -11.47
CA GLY A 43 7.06 1.08 -12.92
C GLY A 43 7.04 -0.33 -13.51
N LYS A 44 6.59 -1.33 -12.75
CA LYS A 44 6.62 -2.76 -13.13
C LYS A 44 5.27 -3.43 -12.88
N CYS A 45 5.07 -4.57 -13.55
CA CYS A 45 3.98 -5.49 -13.24
C CYS A 45 4.33 -6.31 -12.00
N GLY A 46 3.35 -6.50 -11.11
CA GLY A 46 3.49 -7.28 -9.89
C GLY A 46 2.14 -7.67 -9.31
N SER A 47 2.13 -8.12 -8.06
CA SER A 47 0.88 -8.43 -7.35
C SER A 47 0.17 -7.16 -6.89
N ALA A 48 -1.12 -7.25 -6.56
CA ALA A 48 -1.89 -6.13 -6.02
C ALA A 48 -1.26 -5.50 -4.77
N SER A 49 -0.56 -6.27 -3.93
CA SER A 49 0.13 -5.73 -2.74
C SER A 49 1.34 -4.86 -3.06
N SER A 50 1.86 -4.92 -4.29
CA SER A 50 3.00 -4.12 -4.77
C SER A 50 2.59 -2.87 -5.56
N ALA A 51 1.30 -2.75 -5.89
CA ALA A 51 0.75 -1.62 -6.63
C ALA A 51 -0.01 -0.68 -5.68
N PRO A 52 0.16 0.64 -5.80
CA PRO A 52 -0.62 1.58 -5.01
C PRO A 52 -2.10 1.58 -5.45
N MET A 53 -2.96 2.07 -4.57
CA MET A 53 -4.38 2.29 -4.90
C MET A 53 -4.50 3.25 -6.11
N PRO A 54 -5.46 3.05 -7.04
CA PRO A 54 -6.54 2.05 -7.05
C PRO A 54 -6.15 0.67 -7.59
N CYS A 55 -4.94 0.49 -8.11
CA CYS A 55 -4.50 -0.78 -8.69
C CYS A 55 -4.17 -1.86 -7.65
N GLY A 56 -4.03 -1.47 -6.39
CA GLY A 56 -3.60 -2.37 -5.34
C GLY A 56 -3.65 -1.76 -3.95
N THR A 57 -2.93 -2.38 -3.01
CA THR A 57 -2.94 -2.04 -1.58
C THR A 57 -1.59 -1.56 -1.05
N TYR A 58 -0.64 -1.29 -1.94
CA TYR A 58 0.68 -0.80 -1.54
C TYR A 58 0.57 0.61 -0.94
N ILE A 59 0.99 0.74 0.31
CA ILE A 59 1.07 2.01 1.03
C ILE A 59 2.57 2.30 1.29
N PRO A 60 3.19 3.28 0.60
CA PRO A 60 4.59 3.62 0.82
C PRO A 60 4.78 4.16 2.23
N GLY A 61 5.80 3.67 2.94
CA GLY A 61 6.07 4.10 4.31
C GLY A 61 5.24 3.39 5.38
N SER A 62 4.58 2.26 5.05
CA SER A 62 4.02 1.32 6.04
C SER A 62 5.14 0.61 6.80
N ALA A 63 5.95 1.36 7.53
CA ALA A 63 6.60 0.80 8.70
C ALA A 63 5.47 0.29 9.59
N THR A 64 5.43 -1.02 9.84
CA THR A 64 4.67 -1.57 10.95
C THR A 64 4.95 -0.65 12.13
N ILE A 65 3.95 0.06 12.66
CA ILE A 65 4.08 0.63 14.01
C ILE A 65 4.35 -0.62 14.86
N GLN A 66 5.63 -0.88 15.12
CA GLN A 66 6.09 -1.92 16.02
C GLN A 66 5.63 -1.43 17.38
N PHE A 67 4.35 -1.67 17.70
CA PHE A 67 3.80 -1.48 19.02
C PHE A 67 4.71 -2.27 19.94
N ASN A 68 5.61 -1.55 20.60
CA ASN A 68 6.65 -2.14 21.41
C ASN A 68 5.95 -3.03 22.44
N ARG A 69 6.15 -4.35 22.34
CA ARG A 69 5.50 -5.38 23.18
C ARG A 69 5.77 -5.17 24.68
N ASN A 70 6.68 -4.26 25.01
CA ASN A 70 7.06 -3.85 26.34
C ASN A 70 6.04 -2.91 27.04
N ILE A 71 5.11 -2.28 26.31
CA ILE A 71 4.11 -1.40 26.96
C ILE A 71 2.94 -2.20 27.57
N GLY A 72 2.61 -3.38 27.02
CA GLY A 72 1.47 -4.20 27.49
C GLY A 72 1.67 -4.84 28.87
N PHE A 73 2.91 -5.07 29.28
CA PHE A 73 3.22 -5.66 30.59
C PHE A 73 3.09 -4.64 31.75
N LEU A 74 3.48 -3.39 31.52
CA LEU A 74 3.40 -2.35 32.54
C LEU A 74 1.94 -1.98 32.84
N ILE A 75 1.09 -1.92 31.82
CA ILE A 75 -0.34 -1.57 32.00
C ILE A 75 -1.05 -2.70 32.77
N SER A 76 -0.75 -3.97 32.49
CA SER A 76 -1.32 -5.10 33.24
C SER A 76 -0.90 -5.07 34.71
N ALA A 77 0.38 -4.83 35.00
CA ALA A 77 0.88 -4.81 36.37
C ALA A 77 0.29 -3.65 37.19
N VAL A 78 0.15 -2.47 36.59
CA VAL A 78 -0.43 -1.28 37.24
C VAL A 78 -1.93 -1.47 37.48
N VAL A 79 -2.67 -2.03 36.51
CA VAL A 79 -4.11 -2.32 36.67
C VAL A 79 -4.34 -3.38 37.75
N THR A 80 -3.52 -4.44 37.81
CA THR A 80 -3.61 -5.40 38.91
C THR A 80 -3.30 -4.74 40.25
N MET A 81 -2.24 -3.93 40.36
CA MET A 81 -1.89 -3.27 41.62
C MET A 81 -2.97 -2.30 42.10
N ILE A 82 -3.61 -1.54 41.20
CA ILE A 82 -4.71 -0.62 41.55
C ILE A 82 -5.95 -1.40 42.01
N LEU A 83 -6.27 -2.53 41.37
CA LEU A 83 -7.40 -3.38 41.78
C LEU A 83 -7.16 -4.08 43.13
N PHE A 84 -5.92 -4.42 43.47
CA PHE A 84 -5.57 -5.01 44.77
C PHE A 84 -5.49 -3.97 45.90
N VAL A 85 -4.99 -2.75 45.65
CA VAL A 85 -4.90 -1.69 46.67
C VAL A 85 -6.27 -1.03 46.94
N GLY A 86 -7.20 -1.06 45.99
CA GLY A 86 -8.55 -0.51 46.15
C GLY A 86 -9.54 -1.38 46.94
N PHE A 87 -9.14 -2.56 47.42
CA PHE A 87 -9.99 -3.46 48.21
C PHE A 87 -9.67 -3.45 49.72
N ASP A 88 -8.63 -2.71 50.12
CA ASP A 88 -8.17 -2.56 51.52
C ASP A 88 -8.25 -1.10 52.01
N LEU A 89 -9.29 -0.35 51.60
CA LEU A 89 -9.73 0.87 52.30
C LEU A 89 -11.26 0.99 52.34
#